data_AF-A0A9E1X8I6-F1
#
_entry.id   AF-A0A9E1X8I6-F1
#
_cell.length_a   1.000
_cell.length_b   1.000
_cell.length_c   1.000
_cell.angle_alpha   90.00
_cell.angle_beta   90.00
_cell.angle_gamma   90.00
#
_symmetry.space_group_name_H-M   'P 1'
#
loop_
_entity.id
_entity.type
_entity.pdbx_description
1 polymer ?
#
loop_
_entity_poly.entity_id
_entity_poly.type
_entity_poly.pdbx_seq_one_letter_code
_entity_poly.pdbx_strand_id
1 'polypeptide(L)'
;MNRIIISTFLIISIIYGINPPQNGNFPDGFWEKMRQHDIGLNYGDPGWVNKISNQINDPSRDTQLVFNIPVLLGKYADASNTYFNASDYQNMLFGTNPTGSMKEYYNEISYGNFQVDGSAGGWYESSLTKAQAVENTRQYVAEIAALADPDFDFGQYDNDGPDNVPNSGDDDGYTDGIIVVYPGCMSGNDNIWPHQSSLSSDYVTNDESENGNGQYIKISTYMVCPELPSSSGSCVTSEICPMGVYAHEFGHVLGLPDLYDRSPESSSDSEGIGEWCLMASGSWMGWYGDTPSHMSSWCKIQMGWIEPTVLDNSTTAIEIPQLVTSPFALKVWEDDYHWSRYFLIENR
;
A
#
# COMPACT_ATOMS: atom_id res chain seq x y z
N MET A 1 -27.19 69.09 -18.63
CA MET A 1 -27.52 67.65 -18.58
C MET A 1 -26.21 66.88 -18.70
N ASN A 2 -25.61 66.49 -17.57
CA ASN A 2 -24.39 65.69 -17.56
C ASN A 2 -24.78 64.21 -17.62
N ARG A 3 -24.34 63.51 -18.65
CA ARG A 3 -24.52 62.06 -18.79
C ARG A 3 -23.45 61.34 -17.97
N ILE A 4 -23.88 60.54 -17.01
CA ILE A 4 -23.02 59.61 -16.29
C ILE A 4 -22.91 58.34 -17.14
N ILE A 5 -21.69 57.96 -17.51
CA ILE A 5 -21.39 56.70 -18.17
C ILE A 5 -20.97 55.73 -17.08
N ILE A 6 -21.75 54.67 -16.88
CA ILE A 6 -21.41 53.55 -16.00
C ILE A 6 -20.75 52.49 -16.88
N SER A 7 -19.46 52.25 -16.66
CA SER A 7 -18.71 51.20 -17.33
C SER A 7 -18.68 49.96 -16.43
N THR A 8 -19.36 48.90 -16.86
CA THR A 8 -19.34 47.60 -16.18
C THR A 8 -18.09 46.84 -16.62
N PHE A 9 -17.16 46.59 -15.69
CA PHE A 9 -16.03 45.69 -15.92
C PHE A 9 -16.48 44.26 -15.62
N LEU A 10 -16.53 43.41 -16.65
CA LEU A 10 -16.69 41.97 -16.51
C LEU A 10 -15.31 41.37 -16.26
N ILE A 11 -15.02 40.99 -15.01
CA ILE A 11 -13.81 40.24 -14.67
C ILE A 11 -14.12 38.77 -14.95
N ILE A 12 -13.59 38.24 -16.06
CA ILE A 12 -13.61 36.80 -16.34
C ILE A 12 -12.41 36.20 -15.59
N SER A 13 -12.64 35.54 -14.46
CA SER A 13 -11.61 34.68 -13.88
C SER A 13 -11.58 33.38 -14.68
N ILE A 14 -10.57 33.20 -15.51
CA ILE A 14 -10.23 31.89 -16.05
C ILE A 14 -9.49 31.18 -14.91
N ILE A 15 -10.25 30.50 -14.04
CA ILE A 15 -9.65 29.53 -13.13
C ILE A 15 -9.19 28.38 -14.02
N TYR A 16 -7.89 28.34 -14.30
CA TYR A 16 -7.27 27.11 -14.75
C TYR A 16 -7.43 26.13 -13.59
N GLY A 17 -8.41 25.24 -13.69
CA GLY A 17 -8.49 24.09 -12.80
C GLY A 17 -7.16 23.36 -12.86
N ILE A 18 -6.75 22.77 -11.73
CA ILE A 18 -5.65 21.82 -11.69
C ILE A 18 -6.02 20.72 -12.68
N ASN A 19 -5.32 20.69 -13.82
CA ASN A 19 -5.44 19.58 -14.75
C ASN A 19 -4.57 18.49 -14.13
N PRO A 20 -5.14 17.38 -13.63
CA PRO A 20 -4.32 16.28 -13.11
C PRO A 20 -3.32 15.87 -14.20
N PRO A 21 -2.08 15.49 -13.83
CA PRO A 21 -1.08 15.04 -14.80
C PRO A 21 -1.68 13.93 -15.66
N GLN A 22 -1.59 14.09 -16.98
CA GLN A 22 -2.36 13.31 -17.95
C GLN A 22 -1.64 12.06 -18.48
N ASN A 23 -0.47 11.65 -17.97
CA ASN A 23 0.19 10.47 -18.53
C ASN A 23 0.99 9.70 -17.46
N GLY A 24 0.32 8.79 -16.77
CA GLY A 24 0.89 7.48 -16.47
C GLY A 24 0.50 6.53 -17.61
N ASN A 25 1.22 5.44 -17.84
CA ASN A 25 0.73 4.37 -18.70
C ASN A 25 0.92 3.08 -17.92
N PHE A 26 -0.16 2.33 -17.71
CA PHE A 26 -0.05 0.97 -17.21
C PHE A 26 0.56 0.07 -18.29
N PRO A 27 1.37 -0.94 -17.93
CA PRO A 27 1.82 -1.95 -18.88
C PRO A 27 0.64 -2.67 -19.55
N ASP A 28 0.82 -3.07 -20.81
CA ASP A 28 -0.19 -3.82 -21.57
C ASP A 28 -0.71 -5.05 -20.78
N GLY A 29 -2.03 -5.26 -20.79
CA GLY A 29 -2.68 -6.42 -20.15
C GLY A 29 -2.90 -6.30 -18.64
N PHE A 30 -2.56 -5.15 -18.04
CA PHE A 30 -2.76 -4.86 -16.61
C PHE A 30 -4.18 -5.23 -16.11
N TRP A 31 -5.22 -4.70 -16.74
CA TRP A 31 -6.60 -4.91 -16.29
C TRP A 31 -7.10 -6.34 -16.40
N GLU A 32 -6.60 -7.08 -17.38
CA GLU A 32 -6.98 -8.48 -17.54
C GLU A 32 -6.39 -9.33 -16.42
N LYS A 33 -5.14 -9.08 -16.04
CA LYS A 33 -4.51 -9.76 -14.90
C LYS A 33 -5.20 -9.42 -13.59
N MET A 34 -5.50 -8.14 -13.33
CA MET A 34 -6.17 -7.72 -12.08
C MET A 34 -7.49 -8.48 -11.88
N ARG A 35 -8.29 -8.62 -12.94
CA ARG A 35 -9.57 -9.36 -12.90
C ARG A 35 -9.39 -10.87 -12.73
N GLN A 36 -8.39 -11.48 -13.37
CA GLN A 36 -8.18 -12.93 -13.32
C GLN A 36 -7.68 -13.44 -11.97
N HIS A 37 -7.00 -12.58 -11.19
CA HIS A 37 -6.38 -12.95 -9.92
C HIS A 37 -7.18 -12.51 -8.69
N ASP A 38 -8.42 -12.03 -8.86
CA ASP A 38 -9.26 -11.43 -7.81
C ASP A 38 -8.54 -10.33 -7.02
N ILE A 39 -7.68 -9.56 -7.69
CA ILE A 39 -6.91 -8.48 -7.07
C ILE A 39 -7.88 -7.32 -6.78
N GLY A 40 -8.05 -6.98 -5.49
CA GLY A 40 -8.72 -5.75 -5.06
C GLY A 40 -10.25 -5.77 -4.95
N LEU A 41 -10.85 -6.91 -4.57
CA LEU A 41 -12.27 -6.96 -4.17
C LEU A 41 -12.49 -6.71 -2.68
N ASN A 42 -11.58 -7.21 -1.84
CA ASN A 42 -11.49 -6.92 -0.41
C ASN A 42 -10.04 -6.55 -0.12
N TYR A 43 -9.83 -5.45 0.61
CA TYR A 43 -8.50 -4.99 0.98
C TYR A 43 -8.31 -5.13 2.47
N GLY A 44 -7.06 -5.35 2.83
CA GLY A 44 -6.61 -5.30 4.21
C GLY A 44 -6.62 -6.64 4.90
N ASP A 45 -5.70 -6.76 5.85
CA ASP A 45 -5.82 -7.73 6.90
C ASP A 45 -7.01 -7.39 7.82
N PRO A 46 -7.95 -8.31 8.08
CA PRO A 46 -9.13 -8.02 8.89
C PRO A 46 -8.81 -7.52 10.30
N GLY A 47 -7.78 -8.10 10.92
CA GLY A 47 -7.29 -7.72 12.24
C GLY A 47 -6.86 -6.27 12.29
N TRP A 48 -5.94 -5.90 11.40
CA TRP A 48 -5.44 -4.53 11.31
C TRP A 48 -6.48 -3.50 10.88
N VAL A 49 -7.37 -3.84 9.95
CA VAL A 49 -8.47 -2.96 9.56
C VAL A 49 -9.37 -2.68 10.77
N ASN A 50 -9.65 -3.68 11.60
CA ASN A 50 -10.39 -3.51 12.84
C ASN A 50 -9.62 -2.67 13.86
N LYS A 51 -8.31 -2.94 14.06
CA LYS A 51 -7.43 -2.18 14.96
C LYS A 51 -7.43 -0.70 14.61
N ILE A 52 -7.17 -0.36 13.36
CA ILE A 52 -7.15 1.02 12.86
C ILE A 52 -8.53 1.67 13.06
N SER A 53 -9.61 1.00 12.63
CA SER A 53 -10.98 1.50 12.76
C SER A 53 -11.38 1.81 14.21
N ASN A 54 -11.05 0.92 15.14
CA ASN A 54 -11.34 1.08 16.57
C ASN A 54 -10.53 2.22 17.19
N GLN A 55 -9.29 2.41 16.76
CA GLN A 55 -8.39 3.42 17.31
C GLN A 55 -8.62 4.83 16.77
N ILE A 56 -9.20 5.02 15.58
CA ILE A 56 -9.41 6.36 14.98
C ILE A 56 -10.15 7.32 15.93
N ASN A 57 -11.05 6.79 16.76
CA ASN A 57 -11.86 7.59 17.69
C ASN A 57 -11.45 7.42 19.17
N ASP A 58 -10.37 6.69 19.46
CA ASP A 58 -9.93 6.44 20.83
C ASP A 58 -8.97 7.55 21.31
N PRO A 59 -9.37 8.40 22.26
CA PRO A 59 -8.52 9.46 22.80
C PRO A 59 -7.37 8.94 23.67
N SER A 60 -7.37 7.64 24.01
CA SER A 60 -6.35 6.96 24.79
C SER A 60 -5.43 6.05 23.95
N ARG A 61 -5.54 6.07 22.61
CA ARG A 61 -4.71 5.23 21.77
C ARG A 61 -3.21 5.49 22.00
N ASP A 62 -2.43 4.43 21.95
CA ASP A 62 -1.02 4.59 21.61
C ASP A 62 -0.96 5.08 20.17
N THR A 63 -0.41 6.28 19.99
CA THR A 63 -0.36 6.91 18.67
C THR A 63 0.72 6.28 17.79
N GLN A 64 1.63 5.46 18.33
CA GLN A 64 2.68 4.81 17.55
C GLN A 64 2.35 3.32 17.37
N LEU A 65 1.68 3.02 16.26
CA LEU A 65 1.44 1.65 15.82
C LEU A 65 2.72 1.06 15.22
N VAL A 66 3.03 -0.19 15.55
CA VAL A 66 4.11 -0.96 14.93
C VAL A 66 3.47 -2.13 14.20
N PHE A 67 3.70 -2.26 12.90
CA PHE A 67 3.30 -3.41 12.10
C PHE A 67 4.53 -4.25 11.79
N ASN A 68 4.53 -5.52 12.16
CA ASN A 68 5.62 -6.44 11.81
C ASN A 68 5.21 -7.30 10.62
N ILE A 69 6.05 -7.38 9.58
CA ILE A 69 5.75 -8.21 8.40
C ILE A 69 6.98 -9.03 7.96
N PRO A 70 6.89 -10.36 7.81
CA PRO A 70 7.98 -11.18 7.31
C PRO A 70 8.10 -11.05 5.79
N VAL A 71 9.33 -11.12 5.30
CA VAL A 71 9.65 -11.07 3.87
C VAL A 71 10.27 -12.39 3.45
N LEU A 72 9.50 -13.15 2.68
CA LEU A 72 9.85 -14.50 2.22
C LEU A 72 10.31 -14.41 0.76
N LEU A 73 11.60 -14.57 0.53
CA LEU A 73 12.14 -14.70 -0.82
C LEU A 73 11.79 -16.10 -1.32
N GLY A 74 10.92 -16.21 -2.33
CA GLY A 74 10.47 -17.48 -2.87
C GLY A 74 10.87 -17.62 -4.33
N LYS A 75 11.51 -18.72 -4.76
CA LYS A 75 11.87 -18.94 -6.17
C LYS A 75 11.04 -20.07 -6.77
N TYR A 76 10.78 -19.96 -8.08
CA TYR A 76 10.12 -21.00 -8.86
C TYR A 76 11.02 -22.23 -9.04
N ALA A 77 10.43 -23.40 -9.30
CA ALA A 77 11.15 -24.64 -9.59
C ALA A 77 12.07 -24.54 -10.83
N ASP A 78 11.73 -23.66 -11.78
CA ASP A 78 12.50 -23.39 -13.00
C ASP A 78 13.23 -22.04 -12.97
N ALA A 79 13.33 -21.39 -11.80
CA ALA A 79 14.09 -20.16 -11.63
C ALA A 79 15.59 -20.45 -11.76
N SER A 80 16.19 -19.99 -12.85
CA SER A 80 17.63 -20.20 -13.14
C SER A 80 18.55 -19.28 -12.34
N ASN A 81 18.09 -18.09 -11.98
CA ASN A 81 18.88 -17.08 -11.28
C ASN A 81 17.99 -16.26 -10.34
N THR A 82 18.60 -15.83 -9.24
CA THR A 82 18.21 -14.69 -8.43
C THR A 82 19.42 -13.78 -8.30
N TYR A 83 19.18 -12.49 -8.12
CA TYR A 83 20.15 -11.40 -8.17
C TYR A 83 20.35 -10.73 -6.81
N PHE A 84 19.33 -10.77 -5.94
CA PHE A 84 19.37 -10.19 -4.60
C PHE A 84 19.12 -11.23 -3.51
N ASN A 85 19.54 -10.93 -2.29
CA ASN A 85 19.42 -11.80 -1.13
C ASN A 85 18.59 -11.13 -0.02
N ALA A 86 18.24 -11.89 1.02
CA ALA A 86 17.41 -11.41 2.11
C ALA A 86 17.95 -10.13 2.79
N SER A 87 19.28 -9.95 2.89
CA SER A 87 19.84 -8.74 3.50
C SER A 87 19.61 -7.49 2.65
N ASP A 88 19.52 -7.62 1.33
CA ASP A 88 19.19 -6.50 0.43
C ASP A 88 17.76 -6.02 0.70
N TYR A 89 16.81 -6.95 0.87
CA TYR A 89 15.42 -6.64 1.22
C TYR A 89 15.28 -6.13 2.66
N GLN A 90 16.01 -6.71 3.61
CA GLN A 90 16.05 -6.21 4.99
C GLN A 90 16.47 -4.73 5.01
N ASN A 91 17.53 -4.39 4.29
CA ASN A 91 18.01 -3.02 4.22
C ASN A 91 17.01 -2.11 3.51
N MET A 92 16.49 -2.52 2.35
CA MET A 92 15.55 -1.71 1.56
C MET A 92 14.24 -1.43 2.30
N LEU A 93 13.69 -2.41 3.01
CA LEU A 93 12.38 -2.30 3.64
C LEU A 93 12.47 -1.77 5.08
N PHE A 94 13.44 -2.24 5.86
CA PHE A 94 13.46 -1.99 7.31
C PHE A 94 14.76 -1.34 7.82
N GLY A 95 15.75 -1.14 6.95
CA GLY A 95 17.04 -0.55 7.28
C GLY A 95 17.01 0.97 7.43
N THR A 96 18.20 1.54 7.61
CA THR A 96 18.45 2.99 7.62
C THR A 96 19.38 3.30 6.45
N ASN A 97 18.85 3.92 5.40
CA ASN A 97 19.57 4.11 4.15
C ASN A 97 19.58 5.59 3.73
N PRO A 98 20.63 6.07 3.02
CA PRO A 98 20.65 7.45 2.52
C PRO A 98 19.49 7.80 1.58
N THR A 99 18.91 6.80 0.91
CA THR A 99 17.80 6.95 -0.05
C THR A 99 16.43 6.69 0.59
N GLY A 100 16.37 6.37 1.90
CA GLY A 100 15.14 5.95 2.56
C GLY A 100 14.93 4.43 2.54
N SER A 101 14.19 3.93 3.53
CA SER A 101 13.60 2.59 3.58
C SER A 101 12.07 2.65 3.72
N MET A 102 11.38 1.52 3.56
CA MET A 102 9.91 1.48 3.72
C MET A 102 9.49 1.90 5.13
N LYS A 103 10.28 1.52 6.14
CA LYS A 103 10.18 1.99 7.52
C LYS A 103 10.26 3.50 7.63
N GLU A 104 11.28 4.12 7.03
CA GLU A 104 11.45 5.58 7.06
C GLU A 104 10.31 6.29 6.31
N TYR A 105 9.90 5.74 5.16
CA TYR A 105 8.78 6.26 4.37
C TYR A 105 7.46 6.25 5.15
N TYR A 106 7.07 5.11 5.75
CA TYR A 106 5.83 5.02 6.53
C TYR A 106 5.85 5.88 7.79
N ASN A 107 7.01 5.99 8.45
CA ASN A 107 7.20 6.91 9.56
C ASN A 107 7.03 8.37 9.12
N GLU A 108 7.56 8.75 7.95
CA GLU A 108 7.39 10.10 7.38
C GLU A 108 5.93 10.41 7.06
N ILE A 109 5.27 9.58 6.25
CA ILE A 109 3.91 9.87 5.77
C ILE A 109 2.86 9.81 6.89
N SER A 110 3.14 9.12 7.99
CA SER A 110 2.27 9.02 9.17
C SER A 110 2.57 10.07 10.24
N TYR A 111 3.57 10.93 10.04
CA TYR A 111 4.05 11.90 11.04
C TYR A 111 4.54 11.25 12.34
N GLY A 112 5.13 10.05 12.23
CA GLY A 112 5.62 9.25 13.35
C GLY A 112 4.57 8.39 14.07
N ASN A 113 3.32 8.40 13.58
CA ASN A 113 2.22 7.62 14.17
C ASN A 113 2.20 6.15 13.74
N PHE A 114 3.02 5.77 12.76
CA PHE A 114 3.04 4.42 12.24
C PHE A 114 4.46 4.01 11.88
N GLN A 115 4.85 2.82 12.32
CA GLN A 115 6.12 2.18 12.01
C GLN A 115 5.84 0.82 11.40
N VAL A 116 6.67 0.46 10.42
CA VAL A 116 6.71 -0.88 9.86
C VAL A 116 8.10 -1.46 10.10
N ASP A 117 8.15 -2.72 10.53
CA ASP A 117 9.39 -3.46 10.74
C ASP A 117 9.19 -4.92 10.32
N GLY A 118 10.25 -5.70 10.33
CA GLY A 118 10.17 -7.09 9.89
C GLY A 118 11.50 -7.77 9.72
N SER A 119 11.44 -9.01 9.24
CA SER A 119 12.63 -9.81 8.92
C SER A 119 12.52 -10.45 7.55
N ALA A 120 13.60 -10.43 6.79
CA ALA A 120 13.70 -11.07 5.49
C ALA A 120 14.47 -12.39 5.54
N GLY A 121 14.00 -13.39 4.79
CA GLY A 121 14.61 -14.73 4.73
C GLY A 121 14.31 -15.45 3.41
N GLY A 122 14.96 -16.61 3.19
CA GLY A 122 14.94 -17.34 1.92
C GLY A 122 16.27 -17.21 1.13
N TRP A 123 16.38 -17.71 -0.10
CA TRP A 123 15.33 -18.16 -1.03
C TRP A 123 14.74 -19.56 -0.77
N TYR A 124 13.41 -19.67 -0.69
CA TYR A 124 12.66 -20.92 -0.62
C TYR A 124 12.23 -21.40 -2.01
N GLU A 125 12.45 -22.67 -2.35
CA GLU A 125 12.16 -23.22 -3.68
C GLU A 125 10.78 -23.89 -3.73
N SER A 126 9.81 -23.25 -4.39
CA SER A 126 8.50 -23.85 -4.64
C SER A 126 8.61 -24.99 -5.67
N SER A 127 7.65 -25.92 -5.61
CA SER A 127 7.51 -26.98 -6.61
C SER A 127 6.95 -26.49 -7.95
N LEU A 128 6.39 -25.27 -7.98
CA LEU A 128 5.75 -24.69 -9.16
C LEU A 128 6.77 -24.01 -10.07
N THR A 129 6.64 -24.26 -11.37
CA THR A 129 7.29 -23.43 -12.40
C THR A 129 6.71 -22.02 -12.42
N LYS A 130 7.41 -21.06 -13.00
CA LYS A 130 6.92 -19.68 -13.17
C LYS A 130 5.53 -19.63 -13.80
N ALA A 131 5.28 -20.41 -14.85
CA ALA A 131 3.99 -20.43 -15.53
C ALA A 131 2.86 -20.91 -14.61
N GLN A 132 3.12 -21.94 -13.79
CA GLN A 132 2.15 -22.46 -12.83
C GLN A 132 1.93 -21.49 -11.66
N ALA A 133 2.97 -20.81 -11.19
CA ALA A 133 2.88 -19.80 -10.15
C ALA A 133 2.11 -18.55 -10.61
N VAL A 134 2.19 -18.19 -11.89
CA VAL A 134 1.32 -17.16 -12.48
C VAL A 134 -0.12 -17.65 -12.51
N GLU A 135 -0.39 -18.86 -12.99
CA GLU A 135 -1.75 -19.41 -13.05
C GLU A 135 -2.39 -19.54 -11.65
N ASN A 136 -1.60 -19.87 -10.63
CA ASN A 136 -2.06 -20.04 -9.26
C ASN A 136 -1.09 -19.46 -8.24
N THR A 137 -1.07 -18.11 -8.15
CA THR A 137 -0.19 -17.39 -7.22
C THR A 137 -0.48 -17.72 -5.75
N ARG A 138 -1.75 -18.00 -5.40
CA ARG A 138 -2.13 -18.39 -4.04
C ARG A 138 -1.46 -19.70 -3.61
N GLN A 139 -1.43 -20.71 -4.49
CA GLN A 139 -0.72 -21.97 -4.23
C GLN A 139 0.78 -21.74 -4.09
N TYR A 140 1.37 -20.92 -4.98
CA TYR A 140 2.78 -20.56 -4.89
C TYR A 140 3.11 -19.91 -3.54
N VAL A 141 2.34 -18.91 -3.10
CA VAL A 141 2.52 -18.24 -1.81
C VAL A 141 2.38 -19.23 -0.65
N ALA A 142 1.37 -20.10 -0.67
CA ALA A 142 1.19 -21.12 0.37
C ALA A 142 2.38 -22.10 0.47
N GLU A 143 2.97 -22.50 -0.67
CA GLU A 143 4.18 -23.32 -0.67
C GLU A 143 5.39 -22.57 -0.09
N ILE A 144 5.56 -21.29 -0.43
CA ILE A 144 6.65 -20.47 0.11
C ILE A 144 6.49 -20.29 1.63
N ALA A 145 5.27 -20.01 2.11
CA ALA A 145 4.98 -19.93 3.54
C ALA A 145 5.32 -21.24 4.26
N ALA A 146 4.90 -22.39 3.70
CA ALA A 146 5.19 -23.69 4.28
C ALA A 146 6.68 -24.07 4.30
N LEU A 147 7.44 -23.59 3.32
CA LEU A 147 8.89 -23.77 3.28
C LEU A 147 9.65 -22.86 4.25
N ALA A 148 9.07 -21.70 4.57
CA ALA A 148 9.62 -20.73 5.52
C ALA A 148 9.27 -21.01 6.98
N ASP A 149 8.21 -21.77 7.24
CA ASP A 149 7.71 -22.14 8.57
C ASP A 149 8.74 -22.74 9.54
N PRO A 150 9.78 -23.48 9.10
CA PRO A 150 10.85 -23.91 10.01
C PRO A 150 11.84 -22.79 10.41
N ASP A 151 11.89 -21.70 9.64
CA ASP A 151 12.89 -20.62 9.76
C ASP A 151 12.32 -19.33 10.39
N PHE A 152 10.99 -19.18 10.41
CA PHE A 152 10.27 -18.04 10.97
C PHE A 152 9.32 -18.50 12.08
N ASP A 153 9.29 -17.74 13.19
CA ASP A 153 8.19 -17.79 14.16
C ASP A 153 7.11 -16.80 13.67
N PHE A 154 6.04 -17.34 13.08
CA PHE A 154 4.99 -16.54 12.48
C PHE A 154 4.11 -15.82 13.52
N GLY A 155 4.16 -16.24 14.79
CA GLY A 155 3.51 -15.53 15.89
C GLY A 155 4.12 -14.15 16.16
N GLN A 156 5.38 -13.91 15.76
CA GLN A 156 5.99 -12.56 15.87
C GLN A 156 5.33 -11.51 14.95
N TYR A 157 4.41 -11.94 14.08
CA TYR A 157 3.74 -11.11 13.08
C TYR A 157 2.21 -11.17 13.19
N ASP A 158 1.68 -11.65 14.31
CA ASP A 158 0.27 -11.61 14.70
C ASP A 158 0.17 -10.53 15.78
N ASN A 159 0.00 -9.26 15.39
CA ASN A 159 0.17 -8.12 16.31
C ASN A 159 -0.94 -7.06 16.16
N ASP A 160 -2.12 -7.51 15.76
CA ASP A 160 -3.33 -6.73 15.53
C ASP A 160 -4.13 -6.42 16.82
N GLY A 161 -3.74 -7.01 17.94
CA GLY A 161 -4.25 -6.78 19.28
C GLY A 161 -4.01 -5.35 19.80
N PRO A 162 -4.88 -4.83 20.67
CA PRO A 162 -4.71 -3.50 21.28
C PRO A 162 -3.40 -3.24 22.02
N ASP A 163 -2.71 -4.26 22.54
CA ASP A 163 -1.52 -4.08 23.39
C ASP A 163 -0.19 -3.94 22.62
N ASN A 164 -0.21 -4.13 21.30
CA ASN A 164 0.96 -4.13 20.40
C ASN A 164 2.03 -5.19 20.74
N VAL A 165 1.67 -6.24 21.45
CA VAL A 165 2.56 -7.37 21.76
C VAL A 165 2.20 -8.52 20.82
N PRO A 166 3.11 -8.97 19.94
CA PRO A 166 2.80 -10.06 19.03
C PRO A 166 2.43 -11.38 19.73
N ASN A 167 1.46 -12.11 19.19
CA ASN A 167 0.93 -13.39 19.67
C ASN A 167 0.57 -13.37 21.16
N SER A 168 -0.05 -12.28 21.56
CA SER A 168 -0.73 -12.04 22.81
C SER A 168 -2.14 -12.64 22.79
N GLY A 169 -2.77 -12.71 23.96
CA GLY A 169 -4.14 -13.23 24.10
C GLY A 169 -5.24 -12.32 23.57
N ASP A 170 -4.89 -11.14 23.05
CA ASP A 170 -5.81 -10.19 22.41
C ASP A 170 -5.69 -10.13 20.88
N ASP A 171 -4.69 -10.78 20.29
CA ASP A 171 -4.54 -10.96 18.84
C ASP A 171 -5.49 -12.04 18.29
N ASP A 172 -5.65 -12.06 16.96
CA ASP A 172 -6.65 -12.90 16.29
C ASP A 172 -6.15 -14.30 15.87
N GLY A 173 -4.85 -14.57 16.03
CA GLY A 173 -4.23 -15.86 15.70
C GLY A 173 -3.81 -15.98 14.23
N TYR A 174 -3.78 -14.86 13.50
CA TYR A 174 -3.32 -14.78 12.12
C TYR A 174 -2.09 -13.88 12.02
N THR A 175 -1.11 -14.31 11.22
CA THR A 175 -0.09 -13.38 10.77
C THR A 175 -0.75 -12.25 9.97
N ASP A 176 -0.52 -11.01 10.40
CA ASP A 176 -1.05 -9.76 9.88
C ASP A 176 -0.81 -9.58 8.36
N GLY A 177 0.20 -10.25 7.84
CA GLY A 177 0.45 -10.42 6.42
C GLY A 177 1.83 -10.99 6.17
N ILE A 178 2.08 -11.48 4.95
CA ILE A 178 3.42 -11.86 4.51
C ILE A 178 3.78 -11.16 3.19
N ILE A 179 5.06 -10.80 3.01
CA ILE A 179 5.58 -10.35 1.72
C ILE A 179 6.28 -11.52 1.05
N VAL A 180 5.81 -11.95 -0.12
CA VAL A 180 6.52 -12.93 -0.96
C VAL A 180 7.21 -12.22 -2.12
N VAL A 181 8.55 -12.27 -2.13
CA VAL A 181 9.35 -11.76 -3.23
C VAL A 181 9.58 -12.87 -4.25
N TYR A 182 9.21 -12.65 -5.50
CA TYR A 182 9.40 -13.63 -6.58
C TYR A 182 10.51 -13.20 -7.56
N PRO A 183 11.22 -14.14 -8.23
CA PRO A 183 12.28 -13.81 -9.17
C PRO A 183 11.72 -13.20 -10.45
N GLY A 184 12.41 -12.18 -10.97
CA GLY A 184 12.02 -11.46 -12.19
C GLY A 184 11.44 -10.08 -11.92
N CYS A 185 10.78 -9.50 -12.94
CA CYS A 185 10.27 -8.14 -12.94
C CYS A 185 8.87 -8.05 -13.53
N MET A 186 8.27 -6.86 -13.51
CA MET A 186 6.93 -6.58 -14.04
C MET A 186 6.85 -6.46 -15.58
N SER A 187 7.84 -6.95 -16.34
CA SER A 187 7.82 -6.85 -17.81
C SER A 187 7.20 -8.07 -18.48
N GLY A 188 6.13 -7.89 -19.27
CA GLY A 188 5.55 -8.93 -20.12
C GLY A 188 4.42 -9.75 -19.45
N ASN A 189 3.74 -10.55 -20.28
CA ASN A 189 2.50 -11.23 -19.88
C ASN A 189 2.71 -12.42 -18.93
N ASP A 190 3.94 -12.93 -18.81
CA ASP A 190 4.20 -14.18 -18.09
C ASP A 190 4.73 -13.99 -16.66
N ASN A 191 4.65 -12.79 -16.08
CA ASN A 191 5.01 -12.54 -14.67
C ASN A 191 3.79 -12.38 -13.78
N ILE A 192 3.94 -12.77 -12.50
CA ILE A 192 2.98 -12.45 -11.44
C ILE A 192 2.88 -10.93 -11.39
N TRP A 193 1.67 -10.38 -11.40
CA TRP A 193 1.51 -8.95 -11.14
C TRP A 193 1.63 -8.70 -9.63
N PRO A 194 2.36 -7.67 -9.16
CA PRO A 194 2.38 -7.37 -7.72
C PRO A 194 0.97 -7.06 -7.23
N HIS A 195 0.60 -7.65 -6.11
CA HIS A 195 -0.73 -7.49 -5.54
C HIS A 195 -0.77 -7.94 -4.09
N GLN A 196 -1.78 -7.46 -3.38
CA GLN A 196 -2.27 -8.03 -2.13
C GLN A 196 -3.49 -8.93 -2.38
N SER A 197 -3.56 -10.07 -1.69
CA SER A 197 -4.76 -10.91 -1.62
C SER A 197 -4.76 -11.77 -0.35
N SER A 198 -5.68 -12.73 -0.28
CA SER A 198 -5.70 -13.78 0.71
C SER A 198 -5.52 -15.16 0.06
N LEU A 199 -4.99 -16.11 0.83
CA LEU A 199 -4.98 -17.52 0.43
C LEU A 199 -6.42 -18.04 0.28
N SER A 200 -6.63 -19.00 -0.61
CA SER A 200 -7.93 -19.66 -0.76
C SER A 200 -8.24 -20.62 0.39
N SER A 201 -7.20 -21.06 1.10
CA SER A 201 -7.27 -21.84 2.32
C SER A 201 -6.08 -21.43 3.16
N ASP A 202 -6.35 -21.05 4.40
CA ASP A 202 -5.30 -20.59 5.32
C ASP A 202 -4.22 -21.66 5.46
N TYR A 203 -2.96 -21.23 5.45
CA TYR A 203 -1.85 -22.09 5.85
C TYR A 203 -1.79 -22.11 7.37
N VAL A 204 -1.72 -23.31 7.96
CA VAL A 204 -1.55 -23.50 9.41
C VAL A 204 -0.07 -23.77 9.66
N THR A 205 0.54 -22.89 10.45
CA THR A 205 1.98 -22.91 10.80
C THR A 205 2.28 -23.96 11.87
N ASN A 206 3.55 -24.04 12.28
CA ASN A 206 3.96 -24.82 13.44
C ASN A 206 4.03 -24.01 14.76
N ASP A 207 3.67 -22.72 14.74
CA ASP A 207 3.74 -21.81 15.88
C ASP A 207 2.43 -21.79 16.68
N GLU A 208 2.48 -21.98 17.99
CA GLU A 208 1.28 -21.97 18.84
C GLU A 208 0.69 -20.56 18.93
N SER A 209 -0.64 -20.44 18.77
CA SER A 209 -1.37 -19.19 19.01
C SER A 209 -1.82 -19.11 20.47
N GLU A 210 -1.46 -18.05 21.18
CA GLU A 210 -1.79 -17.86 22.60
C GLU A 210 -3.31 -17.74 22.81
N ASN A 211 -4.02 -17.06 21.91
CA ASN A 211 -5.49 -16.98 21.92
C ASN A 211 -6.18 -18.19 21.26
N GLY A 212 -5.41 -19.06 20.60
CA GLY A 212 -5.90 -20.16 19.78
C GLY A 212 -6.50 -21.34 20.55
N ASN A 213 -6.44 -21.37 21.89
CA ASN A 213 -6.90 -22.51 22.71
C ASN A 213 -6.27 -23.85 22.29
N GLY A 214 -4.95 -23.86 22.03
CA GLY A 214 -4.22 -25.02 21.51
C GLY A 214 -4.27 -25.17 19.99
N GLN A 215 -4.63 -24.10 19.28
CA GLN A 215 -4.47 -23.96 17.84
C GLN A 215 -3.13 -23.27 17.50
N TYR A 216 -2.78 -23.30 16.22
CA TYR A 216 -1.56 -22.70 15.69
C TYR A 216 -1.88 -21.44 14.90
N ILE A 217 -0.89 -20.56 14.79
CA ILE A 217 -0.94 -19.35 13.96
C ILE A 217 -1.27 -19.72 12.52
N LYS A 218 -2.06 -18.88 11.87
CA LYS A 218 -2.46 -19.05 10.47
C LYS A 218 -1.94 -17.93 9.61
N ILE A 219 -1.73 -18.23 8.33
CA ILE A 219 -1.42 -17.24 7.31
C ILE A 219 -2.55 -17.24 6.30
N SER A 220 -3.09 -16.05 6.03
CA SER A 220 -4.10 -15.84 4.98
C SER A 220 -3.72 -14.64 4.12
N THR A 221 -3.51 -13.48 4.73
CA THR A 221 -3.16 -12.23 4.06
C THR A 221 -1.73 -12.30 3.49
N TYR A 222 -1.57 -11.96 2.21
CA TYR A 222 -0.26 -11.86 1.58
C TYR A 222 -0.21 -10.69 0.60
N MET A 223 1.01 -10.20 0.35
CA MET A 223 1.36 -9.45 -0.84
C MET A 223 2.52 -10.12 -1.59
N VAL A 224 2.51 -10.00 -2.91
CA VAL A 224 3.60 -10.48 -3.77
C VAL A 224 4.27 -9.32 -4.47
N CYS A 225 5.61 -9.32 -4.51
CA CYS A 225 6.39 -8.27 -5.16
C CYS A 225 7.55 -8.85 -5.99
N PRO A 226 8.00 -8.13 -7.03
CA PRO A 226 9.05 -8.61 -7.90
C PRO A 226 10.43 -8.38 -7.28
N GLU A 227 11.37 -9.22 -7.65
CA GLU A 227 12.77 -9.04 -7.32
C GLU A 227 13.38 -7.79 -8.00
N LEU A 228 13.03 -7.56 -9.27
CA LEU A 228 13.70 -6.62 -10.17
C LEU A 228 12.73 -5.57 -10.74
N PRO A 229 13.19 -4.34 -11.04
CA PRO A 229 12.43 -3.39 -11.82
C PRO A 229 12.45 -3.76 -13.31
N SER A 230 11.53 -3.15 -14.05
CA SER A 230 11.42 -3.27 -15.51
C SER A 230 11.74 -1.95 -16.18
N SER A 231 12.62 -1.97 -17.18
CA SER A 231 12.90 -0.84 -18.06
C SER A 231 12.72 -1.26 -19.51
N SER A 232 11.92 -0.49 -20.28
CA SER A 232 11.73 -0.72 -21.71
C SER A 232 11.33 -2.17 -22.06
N GLY A 233 10.51 -2.79 -21.20
CA GLY A 233 10.00 -4.15 -21.38
C GLY A 233 11.01 -5.26 -21.06
N SER A 234 12.08 -4.97 -20.31
CA SER A 234 13.07 -5.95 -19.86
C SER A 234 13.43 -5.75 -18.39
N CYS A 235 13.78 -6.84 -17.70
CA CYS A 235 14.23 -6.77 -16.31
C CYS A 235 15.61 -6.10 -16.19
N VAL A 236 15.75 -5.21 -15.22
CA VAL A 236 17.03 -4.60 -14.85
C VAL A 236 17.64 -5.45 -13.74
N THR A 237 18.58 -6.32 -14.07
CA THR A 237 19.16 -7.29 -13.13
C THR A 237 20.22 -6.71 -12.19
N SER A 238 20.63 -5.46 -12.42
CA SER A 238 21.60 -4.74 -11.59
C SER A 238 20.97 -3.94 -10.45
N GLU A 239 19.64 -3.87 -10.40
CA GLU A 239 18.89 -3.04 -9.45
C GLU A 239 17.79 -3.87 -8.81
N ILE A 240 17.61 -3.70 -7.50
CA ILE A 240 16.49 -4.27 -6.75
C ILE A 240 15.22 -3.50 -7.14
N CYS A 241 14.07 -4.16 -7.19
CA CYS A 241 12.81 -3.45 -7.42
C CYS A 241 12.62 -2.36 -6.35
N PRO A 242 12.46 -1.09 -6.73
CA PRO A 242 12.37 -0.01 -5.74
C PRO A 242 11.18 -0.14 -4.80
N MET A 243 11.34 0.47 -3.62
CA MET A 243 10.40 0.42 -2.50
C MET A 243 8.98 0.88 -2.87
N GLY A 244 8.79 1.75 -3.85
CA GLY A 244 7.48 2.31 -4.19
C GLY A 244 6.40 1.26 -4.48
N VAL A 245 6.75 0.16 -5.17
CA VAL A 245 5.83 -0.97 -5.38
C VAL A 245 5.50 -1.67 -4.05
N TYR A 246 6.51 -1.94 -3.23
CA TYR A 246 6.32 -2.57 -1.92
C TYR A 246 5.44 -1.70 -1.00
N ALA A 247 5.66 -0.39 -1.00
CA ALA A 247 4.88 0.56 -0.22
C ALA A 247 3.42 0.65 -0.72
N HIS A 248 3.19 0.58 -2.03
CA HIS A 248 1.83 0.52 -2.58
C HIS A 248 1.08 -0.73 -2.12
N GLU A 249 1.69 -1.89 -2.28
CA GLU A 249 1.09 -3.17 -1.90
C GLU A 249 0.87 -3.28 -0.39
N PHE A 250 1.80 -2.76 0.41
CA PHE A 250 1.61 -2.68 1.85
C PHE A 250 0.46 -1.74 2.23
N GLY A 251 0.19 -0.69 1.47
CA GLY A 251 -1.02 0.13 1.60
C GLY A 251 -2.31 -0.70 1.47
N HIS A 252 -2.34 -1.70 0.60
CA HIS A 252 -3.46 -2.64 0.51
C HIS A 252 -3.56 -3.56 1.72
N VAL A 253 -2.44 -4.00 2.31
CA VAL A 253 -2.42 -4.78 3.57
C VAL A 253 -3.05 -3.98 4.72
N LEU A 254 -2.91 -2.65 4.71
CA LEU A 254 -3.57 -1.75 5.66
C LEU A 254 -5.05 -1.47 5.35
N GLY A 255 -5.58 -2.00 4.25
CA GLY A 255 -6.99 -1.83 3.86
C GLY A 255 -7.27 -0.64 2.94
N LEU A 256 -6.26 0.04 2.41
CA LEU A 256 -6.47 1.11 1.43
C LEU A 256 -6.72 0.51 0.03
N PRO A 257 -7.73 1.01 -0.72
CA PRO A 257 -7.97 0.59 -2.08
C PRO A 257 -7.05 1.32 -3.07
N ASP A 258 -7.00 0.79 -4.29
CA ASP A 258 -6.52 1.55 -5.45
C ASP A 258 -7.31 2.84 -5.66
N LEU A 259 -6.60 3.92 -5.96
CA LEU A 259 -7.16 5.23 -6.29
C LEU A 259 -6.88 5.67 -7.74
N TYR A 260 -6.30 4.81 -8.56
CA TYR A 260 -6.31 4.95 -10.02
C TYR A 260 -7.65 4.45 -10.61
N ASP A 261 -8.00 4.88 -11.83
CA ASP A 261 -9.18 4.36 -12.52
C ASP A 261 -8.99 2.87 -12.83
N ARG A 262 -9.97 2.04 -12.47
CA ARG A 262 -9.97 0.59 -12.74
C ARG A 262 -10.86 0.16 -13.91
N SER A 263 -11.39 1.13 -14.63
CA SER A 263 -12.35 0.87 -15.67
C SER A 263 -11.69 0.16 -16.86
N PRO A 264 -12.38 -0.79 -17.50
CA PRO A 264 -11.84 -1.47 -18.67
C PRO A 264 -11.60 -0.48 -19.81
N GLU A 265 -10.56 -0.69 -20.61
CA GLU A 265 -10.03 0.17 -21.70
C GLU A 265 -11.05 0.72 -22.73
N SER A 266 -12.31 0.28 -22.67
CA SER A 266 -13.43 0.82 -23.46
C SER A 266 -14.06 2.10 -22.90
N SER A 267 -13.73 2.52 -21.69
CA SER A 267 -14.14 3.81 -21.10
C SER A 267 -12.98 4.80 -21.12
N SER A 268 -13.28 6.09 -21.14
CA SER A 268 -12.26 7.15 -21.10
C SER A 268 -11.28 6.93 -19.96
N ASP A 269 -10.01 6.68 -20.28
CA ASP A 269 -8.93 6.47 -19.32
C ASP A 269 -8.75 7.71 -18.43
N SER A 270 -8.80 7.49 -17.12
CA SER A 270 -8.41 8.47 -16.11
C SER A 270 -7.28 7.88 -15.25
N GLU A 271 -6.33 8.69 -14.80
CA GLU A 271 -5.31 8.24 -13.84
C GLU A 271 -5.86 8.12 -12.40
N GLY A 272 -7.16 8.37 -12.21
CA GLY A 272 -7.74 8.63 -10.89
C GLY A 272 -7.03 9.81 -10.23
N ILE A 273 -6.40 9.58 -9.08
CA ILE A 273 -5.59 10.60 -8.39
C ILE A 273 -4.14 10.69 -8.91
N GLY A 274 -3.70 9.74 -9.75
CA GLY A 274 -2.39 9.75 -10.41
C GLY A 274 -1.20 9.83 -9.45
N GLU A 275 -0.19 10.61 -9.84
CA GLU A 275 1.06 10.78 -9.07
C GLU A 275 0.84 11.43 -7.68
N TRP A 276 -0.35 11.98 -7.42
CA TRP A 276 -0.70 12.63 -6.15
C TRP A 276 -1.01 11.66 -5.00
N CYS A 277 -0.97 10.34 -5.22
CA CYS A 277 -1.11 9.37 -4.14
C CYS A 277 -0.28 8.12 -4.38
N LEU A 278 0.36 7.61 -3.32
CA LEU A 278 0.96 6.28 -3.30
C LEU A 278 0.01 5.19 -3.82
N MET A 279 -1.26 5.24 -3.41
CA MET A 279 -2.29 4.27 -3.81
C MET A 279 -2.77 4.45 -5.27
N ALA A 280 -2.05 5.23 -6.06
CA ALA A 280 -2.25 5.38 -7.49
C ALA A 280 -0.88 5.28 -8.21
N SER A 281 -0.63 6.05 -9.27
CA SER A 281 0.67 6.03 -9.96
C SER A 281 1.81 6.71 -9.18
N GLY A 282 1.52 7.31 -8.02
CA GLY A 282 2.52 7.88 -7.11
C GLY A 282 3.57 6.90 -6.60
N SER A 283 3.29 5.59 -6.64
CA SER A 283 4.24 4.52 -6.32
C SER A 283 5.40 4.39 -7.31
N TRP A 284 5.27 4.97 -8.51
CA TRP A 284 6.25 4.87 -9.61
C TRP A 284 7.15 6.10 -9.75
N MET A 285 7.00 7.08 -8.86
CA MET A 285 7.73 8.33 -8.90
C MET A 285 9.25 8.13 -8.74
N GLY A 286 10.02 9.02 -9.36
CA GLY A 286 11.48 8.94 -9.38
C GLY A 286 11.99 7.93 -10.42
N TRP A 287 13.05 7.20 -10.08
CA TRP A 287 13.60 6.10 -10.86
C TRP A 287 12.90 4.78 -10.48
N TYR A 288 11.81 4.47 -11.19
CA TYR A 288 11.01 3.25 -11.01
C TYR A 288 10.39 3.08 -9.61
N GLY A 289 10.10 4.18 -8.90
CA GLY A 289 9.51 4.13 -7.56
C GLY A 289 10.51 4.21 -6.42
N ASP A 290 11.71 4.75 -6.64
CA ASP A 290 12.68 5.01 -5.56
C ASP A 290 12.29 6.22 -4.69
N THR A 291 11.48 7.14 -5.20
CA THR A 291 10.94 8.29 -4.46
C THR A 291 9.41 8.36 -4.58
N PRO A 292 8.67 7.41 -3.98
CA PRO A 292 7.21 7.37 -4.09
C PRO A 292 6.55 8.61 -3.46
N SER A 293 5.41 9.02 -3.99
CA SER A 293 4.67 10.17 -3.45
C SER A 293 3.94 9.85 -2.15
N HIS A 294 3.70 10.87 -1.32
CA HIS A 294 2.86 10.71 -0.12
C HIS A 294 1.46 10.21 -0.47
N MET A 295 0.87 9.44 0.44
CA MET A 295 -0.57 9.14 0.43
C MET A 295 -1.43 10.42 0.45
N SER A 296 -2.59 10.38 -0.21
CA SER A 296 -3.61 11.46 -0.19
C SER A 296 -4.12 11.72 1.23
N SER A 297 -4.64 12.93 1.49
CA SER A 297 -5.33 13.22 2.76
C SER A 297 -6.44 12.22 3.05
N TRP A 298 -7.14 11.73 2.02
CA TRP A 298 -8.16 10.70 2.20
C TRP A 298 -7.57 9.43 2.81
N CYS A 299 -6.47 8.90 2.25
CA CYS A 299 -5.76 7.74 2.79
C CYS A 299 -5.28 8.00 4.23
N LYS A 300 -4.65 9.16 4.48
CA LYS A 300 -4.15 9.50 5.83
C LYS A 300 -5.29 9.63 6.86
N ILE A 301 -6.48 10.07 6.46
CA ILE A 301 -7.69 10.09 7.31
C ILE A 301 -8.18 8.66 7.57
N GLN A 302 -8.23 7.80 6.54
CA GLN A 302 -8.63 6.40 6.72
C GLN A 302 -7.69 5.65 7.68
N MET A 303 -6.40 6.00 7.69
CA MET A 303 -5.41 5.43 8.62
C MET A 303 -5.39 6.12 9.99
N GLY A 304 -6.21 7.16 10.20
CA GLY A 304 -6.24 7.92 11.46
C GLY A 304 -4.98 8.73 11.75
N TRP A 305 -4.12 8.97 10.75
CA TRP A 305 -2.88 9.75 10.87
C TRP A 305 -3.13 11.25 10.85
N ILE A 306 -4.25 11.68 10.27
CA ILE A 306 -4.70 13.08 10.30
C ILE A 306 -6.19 13.15 10.64
N GLU A 307 -6.56 14.17 11.41
CA GLU A 307 -7.95 14.56 11.60
C GLU A 307 -8.23 15.81 10.75
N PRO A 308 -9.21 15.78 9.82
CA PRO A 308 -9.44 16.90 8.93
C PRO A 308 -10.14 18.05 9.67
N THR A 309 -9.72 19.28 9.40
CA THR A 309 -10.44 20.47 9.88
C THR A 309 -11.69 20.68 9.02
N VAL A 310 -12.86 20.58 9.65
CA VAL A 310 -14.15 20.77 8.97
C VAL A 310 -14.50 22.26 8.89
N LEU A 311 -14.88 22.72 7.70
CA LEU A 311 -15.37 24.09 7.49
C LEU A 311 -16.89 24.12 7.44
N ASP A 312 -17.50 24.51 8.56
CA ASP A 312 -18.97 24.58 8.71
C ASP A 312 -19.54 25.97 8.37
N ASN A 313 -18.68 26.95 8.05
CA ASN A 313 -19.10 28.32 7.74
C ASN A 313 -18.20 28.94 6.66
N SER A 314 -18.74 29.92 5.93
CA SER A 314 -17.99 30.72 4.96
C SER A 314 -16.81 31.43 5.64
N THR A 315 -15.60 30.97 5.34
CA THR A 315 -14.36 31.44 5.94
C THR A 315 -13.39 31.85 4.83
N THR A 316 -12.65 32.95 5.04
CA THR A 316 -11.66 33.45 4.09
C THR A 316 -10.28 33.49 4.75
N ALA A 317 -9.23 33.57 3.92
CA ALA A 317 -7.84 33.64 4.38
C ALA A 317 -7.40 32.46 5.27
N ILE A 318 -7.86 31.25 4.95
CA ILE A 318 -7.43 30.03 5.63
C ILE A 318 -6.02 29.67 5.15
N GLU A 319 -5.11 29.47 6.10
CA GLU A 319 -3.78 28.93 5.83
C GLU A 319 -3.86 27.41 5.68
N ILE A 320 -3.33 26.89 4.57
CA ILE A 320 -3.24 25.45 4.30
C ILE A 320 -1.75 25.10 4.28
N PRO A 321 -1.16 24.66 5.41
CA PRO A 321 0.24 24.27 5.46
C PRO A 321 0.50 23.05 4.56
N GLN A 322 1.76 22.86 4.16
CA GLN A 322 2.13 21.71 3.32
C GLN A 322 1.92 20.40 4.07
N LEU A 323 1.25 19.45 3.41
CA LEU A 323 0.91 18.14 3.94
C LEU A 323 2.16 17.35 4.32
N VAL A 324 3.28 17.51 3.61
CA VAL A 324 4.51 16.76 3.87
C VAL A 324 5.04 16.91 5.30
N THR A 325 4.88 18.09 5.92
CA THR A 325 5.35 18.37 7.29
C THR A 325 4.23 18.61 8.31
N SER A 326 2.98 18.71 7.85
CA SER A 326 1.86 19.13 8.69
C SER A 326 0.66 18.20 8.50
N PRO A 327 0.15 17.54 9.57
CA PRO A 327 -1.02 16.67 9.51
C PRO A 327 -2.31 17.49 9.35
N PHE A 328 -2.49 18.14 8.20
CA PHE A 328 -3.58 19.07 7.95
C PHE A 328 -4.25 18.81 6.60
N ALA A 329 -5.58 18.69 6.65
CA ALA A 329 -6.46 18.69 5.49
C ALA A 329 -7.72 19.48 5.85
N LEU A 330 -8.24 20.25 4.89
CA LEU A 330 -9.55 20.86 5.03
C LEU A 330 -10.61 19.94 4.45
N LYS A 331 -11.70 19.75 5.19
CA LYS A 331 -12.89 19.07 4.72
C LYS A 331 -14.02 20.07 4.50
N VAL A 332 -14.54 20.11 3.28
CA VAL A 332 -15.67 20.96 2.89
C VAL A 332 -16.80 20.05 2.43
N TRP A 333 -17.91 20.06 3.14
CA TRP A 333 -19.09 19.32 2.71
C TRP A 333 -19.70 19.95 1.46
N GLU A 334 -20.23 19.12 0.56
CA GLU A 334 -20.90 19.62 -0.63
C GLU A 334 -22.25 20.28 -0.31
N ASP A 335 -22.91 19.82 0.75
CA ASP A 335 -24.21 20.29 1.21
C ASP A 335 -24.31 20.33 2.73
N ASP A 336 -25.30 21.04 3.26
CA ASP A 336 -25.54 21.20 4.71
C ASP A 336 -26.02 19.91 5.40
N TYR A 337 -26.27 18.83 4.66
CA TYR A 337 -26.71 17.56 5.24
C TYR A 337 -25.54 16.72 5.76
N HIS A 338 -24.30 17.03 5.35
CA HIS A 338 -23.06 16.48 5.90
C HIS A 338 -22.98 14.94 5.94
N TRP A 339 -23.57 14.25 4.96
CA TRP A 339 -23.80 12.80 5.09
C TRP A 339 -23.19 11.92 4.01
N SER A 340 -22.89 12.44 2.82
CA SER A 340 -22.44 11.57 1.70
C SER A 340 -21.29 12.09 0.85
N ARG A 341 -21.14 13.41 0.68
CA ARG A 341 -20.16 13.97 -0.28
C ARG A 341 -19.44 15.17 0.29
N TYR A 342 -18.12 15.18 0.12
CA TYR A 342 -17.24 16.25 0.59
C TYR A 342 -16.02 16.37 -0.32
N PHE A 343 -15.37 17.52 -0.27
CA PHE A 343 -14.06 17.77 -0.83
C PHE A 343 -13.02 17.74 0.29
N LEU A 344 -11.85 17.20 -0.03
CA LEU A 344 -10.65 17.37 0.77
C LEU A 344 -9.70 18.31 0.04
N ILE A 345 -9.16 19.28 0.76
CA ILE A 345 -8.21 20.25 0.23
C ILE A 345 -6.92 20.11 1.02
N GLU A 346 -5.83 19.87 0.29
CA GLU A 346 -4.48 19.72 0.80
C GLU A 346 -3.51 20.60 -0.01
N ASN A 347 -2.36 20.91 0.58
CA ASN A 347 -1.29 21.64 -0.07
C ASN A 347 -0.06 20.73 -0.15
N ARG A 348 0.51 20.55 -1.35
CA ARG A 348 1.66 19.68 -1.58
C ARG A 348 2.82 20.48 -2.16
#